data_AF-A0A3S1BVW1-F1
#
_entry.id   AF-A0A3S1BVW1-F1
#
_cell.length_a   1.000
_cell.length_b   1.000
_cell.length_c   1.000
_cell.angle_alpha   90.00
_cell.angle_beta   90.00
_cell.angle_gamma   90.00
#
_symmetry.space_group_name_H-M   'P 1'
#
loop_
_entity.id
_entity.type
_entity.pdbx_description
1 polymer ?
#
loop_
_entity_poly.entity_id
_entity_poly.type
_entity_poly.pdbx_seq_one_letter_code
_entity_poly.pdbx_strand_id
1 'polypeptide(L)' 'GLARPGDTVLMAPAAASMDQFRSYAARGEAFIEAVAGLMREHGWDVHDDAAPDAD' A
#
# COMPACT_ATOMS: atom_id res chain seq x y z
N GLY A 1 -14.53 10.28 -1.59
CA GLY A 1 -14.96 9.55 -0.38
C GLY A 1 -13.80 8.72 0.12
N LEU A 2 -13.84 8.27 1.37
CA LEU A 2 -12.86 7.29 1.87
C LEU A 2 -13.21 5.89 1.36
N ALA A 3 -12.21 5.02 1.28
CA ALA A 3 -12.39 3.62 0.95
C ALA A 3 -13.27 2.93 2.00
N ARG A 4 -14.00 1.90 1.56
CA ARG A 4 -14.86 1.05 2.38
C ARG A 4 -14.45 -0.42 2.25
N PRO A 5 -14.95 -1.32 3.12
CA PRO A 5 -14.76 -2.74 2.93
C PRO A 5 -15.19 -3.19 1.52
N GLY A 6 -14.32 -3.94 0.84
CA GLY A 6 -14.51 -4.39 -0.54
C GLY A 6 -13.92 -3.47 -1.63
N ASP A 7 -13.49 -2.26 -1.27
CA ASP A 7 -12.83 -1.35 -2.23
C ASP A 7 -11.35 -1.72 -2.42
N THR A 8 -10.83 -1.45 -3.62
CA THR A 8 -9.40 -1.49 -3.91
C THR A 8 -8.81 -0.08 -3.87
N VAL A 9 -7.68 0.09 -3.18
CA VAL A 9 -6.89 1.33 -3.17
C VAL A 9 -5.61 1.09 -3.98
N LEU A 10 -5.44 1.84 -5.08
CA LEU A 10 -4.29 1.72 -5.97
C LEU A 10 -3.47 3.02 -5.99
N MET A 11 -2.15 2.90 -5.83
CA MET A 11 -1.23 4.01 -6.09
C MET A 11 -0.69 3.94 -7.52
N ALA A 12 -1.23 4.79 -8.41
CA ALA A 12 -0.83 4.86 -9.82
C ALA A 12 -0.61 6.33 -10.28
N PRO A 13 0.44 7.01 -9.78
CA PRO A 13 0.60 8.46 -9.93
C PRO A 13 0.99 8.92 -11.36
N ALA A 14 1.19 8.01 -12.32
CA ALA A 14 1.53 8.29 -13.73
C ALA A 14 2.71 9.26 -13.98
N ALA A 15 3.46 9.62 -12.94
CA ALA A 15 4.48 10.66 -12.92
C ALA A 15 5.74 10.22 -12.18
N ALA A 16 6.84 10.92 -12.46
CA ALA A 16 8.11 10.77 -11.74
C ALA A 16 7.93 11.02 -10.23
N SER A 17 8.86 10.51 -9.42
CA SER A 17 8.79 10.64 -7.96
C SER A 17 9.80 11.62 -7.37
N MET A 18 10.71 12.17 -8.19
CA MET A 18 11.96 12.79 -7.75
C MET A 18 11.80 14.18 -7.10
N ASP A 19 10.63 14.78 -7.23
CA ASP A 19 10.26 16.02 -6.54
C ASP A 19 10.02 15.80 -5.04
N GLN A 20 9.66 14.59 -4.62
CA GLN A 20 9.36 14.27 -3.21
C GLN A 20 10.09 13.03 -2.67
N PHE A 21 10.58 12.15 -3.53
CA PHE A 21 11.19 10.86 -3.17
C PHE A 21 12.46 10.59 -3.97
N ARG A 22 13.44 9.93 -3.35
CA ARG A 22 14.71 9.55 -4.01
C ARG A 22 14.52 8.65 -5.25
N SER A 23 13.47 7.84 -5.28
CA SER A 23 13.20 6.88 -6.36
C SER A 23 11.74 6.42 -6.36
N TYR A 24 11.31 5.79 -7.44
CA TYR A 24 9.99 5.15 -7.53
C TYR A 24 9.79 4.09 -6.44
N ALA A 25 10.83 3.29 -6.18
CA ALA A 25 10.82 2.28 -5.12
C ALA A 25 10.59 2.91 -3.74
N ALA A 26 11.27 4.02 -3.44
CA ALA A 26 11.10 4.71 -2.16
C ALA A 26 9.67 5.26 -1.97
N ARG A 27 9.01 5.71 -3.05
CA ARG A 27 7.59 6.10 -3.00
C ARG A 27 6.68 4.90 -2.73
N GLY A 28 6.98 3.75 -3.36
CA GLY A 28 6.27 2.49 -3.12
C GLY A 28 6.42 1.98 -1.68
N GLU A 29 7.66 1.95 -1.18
CA GLU A 29 8.00 1.59 0.20
C GLU A 29 7.24 2.45 1.20
N ALA A 30 7.26 3.78 1.02
CA ALA A 30 6.54 4.71 1.91
C ALA A 30 5.02 4.45 1.96
N PHE A 31 4.40 4.06 0.84
CA PHE A 31 2.99 3.71 0.83
C PHE A 31 2.71 2.38 1.53
N ILE A 32 3.53 1.36 1.28
CA ILE A 32 3.41 0.06 1.97
C ILE A 32 3.53 0.26 3.48
N GLU A 33 4.53 1.02 3.93
CA GLU A 33 4.73 1.33 5.34
C GLU A 33 3.55 2.08 5.96
N ALA A 34 3.02 3.10 5.26
CA ALA A 34 1.88 3.88 5.72
C ALA A 34 0.62 3.01 5.83
N VAL A 35 0.32 2.19 4.83
CA VAL A 35 -0.83 1.28 4.85
C VAL A 35 -0.68 0.23 5.94
N ALA A 36 0.50 -0.38 6.08
CA ALA A 36 0.75 -1.36 7.14
C ALA A 36 0.64 -0.72 8.54
N GLY A 37 1.06 0.54 8.70
CA GLY A 37 0.86 1.32 9.92
C GLY A 37 -0.62 1.51 10.24
N LEU A 38 -1.42 1.91 9.25
CA LEU A 38 -2.85 2.09 9.37
C LEU A 38 -3.56 0.76 9.73
N MET A 39 -3.18 -0.35 9.10
CA MET A 39 -3.74 -1.67 9.40
C MET A 39 -3.46 -2.08 10.85
N ARG A 40 -2.21 -1.91 11.32
CA ARG A 40 -1.86 -2.17 12.73
C ARG A 40 -2.65 -1.30 13.70
N GLU A 41 -2.80 0.00 13.42
CA GLU A 41 -3.59 0.92 14.25
C GLU A 41 -5.04 0.45 14.39
N HIS A 42 -5.61 -0.10 13.32
CA HIS A 42 -6.96 -0.64 13.30
C HIS A 42 -7.08 -2.10 13.75
N GLY A 43 -6.00 -2.71 14.27
CA GLY A 43 -5.99 -4.09 14.77
C GLY A 43 -6.19 -5.13 13.68
N TRP A 44 -5.89 -4.79 12.43
CA TRP A 44 -5.86 -5.74 11.33
C TRP A 44 -4.45 -6.31 11.24
N ASP A 45 -4.32 -7.62 11.46
CA ASP A 45 -3.06 -8.28 11.19
C ASP A 45 -2.80 -8.24 9.68
N VAL A 46 -1.69 -7.62 9.31
CA VAL A 46 -1.17 -7.73 7.95
C VAL A 46 -0.59 -9.13 7.85
N HIS A 47 -1.43 -10.12 7.57
CA HIS A 47 -0.94 -11.44 7.21
C HIS A 47 -0.19 -11.31 5.89
N ASP A 48 1.00 -11.89 5.82
CA ASP A 48 1.61 -12.27 4.55
C ASP A 48 0.77 -13.44 4.05
N ASP A 49 -0.45 -13.14 3.59
CA ASP A 49 -1.24 -14.04 2.78
C ASP A 49 -0.51 -14.12 1.44
N ALA A 50 0.63 -14.84 1.43
CA ALA A 50 1.14 -15.44 0.22
C ALA A 50 -0.07 -16.10 -0.43
N ALA A 51 -0.47 -15.56 -1.59
CA ALA A 51 -1.77 -15.82 -2.20
C ALA A 51 -2.18 -17.28 -2.01
N PRO A 52 -3.36 -17.57 -1.42
CA PRO A 52 -3.81 -18.94 -1.32
C PRO A 52 -3.99 -19.47 -2.74
N ASP A 53 -3.16 -20.45 -3.07
CA ASP A 53 -3.24 -21.32 -4.24
C ASP A 53 -3.26 -20.59 -5.60
N ALA A 54 -2.06 -20.25 -6.07
CA ALA A 54 -1.80 -20.18 -7.51
C ALA A 54 -1.84 -21.60 -8.10
N ASP A 55 -3.05 -22.07 -8.43
CA ASP A 55 -3.30 -23.14 -9.42
C ASP A 55 -3.49 -22.54 -10.83
#